data_AF-A0A517SL77-F1
#
_entry.id   AF-A0A517SL77-F1
#
_cell.length_a   1.000
_cell.length_b   1.000
_cell.length_c   1.000
_cell.angle_alpha   90.00
_cell.angle_beta   90.00
_cell.angle_gamma   90.00
#
_symmetry.space_group_name_H-M   'P 1'
#
loop_
_entity.id
_entity.type
_entity.pdbx_description
1 polymer ?
#
loop_
_entity_poly.entity_id
_entity_poly.type
_entity_poly.pdbx_seq_one_letter_code
_entity_poly.pdbx_strand_id
1 'polypeptide(L)'
;MPVPTPLNHTLLVLAFALAAPLAGSGAAADETTPAAASPVAASIAHLLNVDASPGKAQVEEAERRYRDAISLAPGDARVEYAYSLILQKQFKATEARSHLQRSLQLNSHYPPALKTLIREAIKAQKFQDARERIAAFATYLVEHEPSNVEQSEWLGRIVGTVIHALGTDDAKVIFAYQDRLFRVSFPPLMRSAYERGFNSIEAELSELTESIEEAKSGAAVQRQAKKAEVDAQLVDQQNEIKRKQQDATKTRQKWDEWITDQTAKADDLLREQEKRFQDLDRAVTNQVGVVAALRLQLDRVERNMTPITSTSLVTGFRSTPRERVELALFAEEQKLGVIYSQQEAVSRQAAEILNGRRNAVAEYQRATGVALKEAANLDRWEKRTKAVSENMKKAAEKKPAQVAALETRIKSLNTWDPSDFETEKRRLLADLGVVNTDK
;
A
#
# COMPACT_ATOMS: atom_id res chain seq x y z
N MET A 1 27.95 -75.83 -23.27
CA MET A 1 28.24 -76.50 -24.57
C MET A 1 27.04 -77.38 -24.92
N PRO A 2 26.57 -77.47 -26.17
CA PRO A 2 26.77 -76.62 -27.34
C PRO A 2 25.45 -76.00 -27.88
N VAL A 3 25.59 -75.04 -28.78
CA VAL A 3 24.56 -74.54 -29.70
C VAL A 3 24.28 -75.63 -30.76
N PRO A 4 23.10 -75.65 -31.40
CA PRO A 4 23.12 -75.25 -32.81
C PRO A 4 21.89 -74.42 -33.22
N THR A 5 22.18 -73.30 -33.87
CA THR A 5 21.40 -72.69 -34.95
C THR A 5 21.54 -73.59 -36.22
N PRO A 6 21.05 -73.28 -37.45
CA PRO A 6 20.47 -72.03 -37.94
C PRO A 6 19.40 -72.23 -39.06
N LEU A 7 19.10 -71.13 -39.78
CA LEU A 7 18.67 -71.06 -41.20
C LEU A 7 17.19 -71.41 -41.51
N ASN A 8 16.46 -70.75 -42.41
CA ASN A 8 16.63 -69.52 -43.19
C ASN A 8 15.36 -69.39 -44.08
N HIS A 9 15.10 -68.17 -44.59
CA HIS A 9 14.41 -67.88 -45.86
C HIS A 9 12.89 -68.22 -45.90
N THR A 10 11.97 -67.48 -46.53
CA THR A 10 12.04 -66.45 -47.58
C THR A 10 10.64 -65.84 -47.73
N LEU A 11 10.57 -64.54 -48.02
CA LEU A 11 9.40 -63.82 -48.54
C LEU A 11 9.16 -64.15 -50.02
N LEU A 12 7.89 -64.34 -50.42
CA LEU A 12 7.33 -64.14 -51.78
C LEU A 12 5.80 -64.31 -51.67
N VAL A 13 4.96 -63.27 -51.67
CA VAL A 13 4.50 -62.38 -52.76
C VAL A 13 3.67 -63.09 -53.85
N LEU A 14 2.49 -62.49 -54.12
CA LEU A 14 1.59 -62.53 -55.30
C LEU A 14 0.34 -63.43 -55.30
N ALA A 15 -0.79 -62.76 -54.98
CA ALA A 15 -2.02 -62.59 -55.78
C ALA A 15 -2.55 -63.73 -56.67
N PHE A 16 -3.81 -64.10 -56.44
CA PHE A 16 -4.75 -64.44 -57.51
C PHE A 16 -6.18 -64.03 -57.13
N ALA A 17 -6.83 -63.29 -58.02
CA ALA A 17 -8.24 -62.93 -57.96
C ALA A 17 -9.06 -63.93 -58.81
N LEU A 18 -10.23 -64.37 -58.32
CA LEU A 18 -11.53 -64.28 -59.01
C LEU A 18 -12.63 -65.10 -58.28
N ALA A 19 -13.88 -64.65 -58.49
CA ALA A 19 -15.16 -65.36 -58.37
C ALA A 19 -15.94 -65.26 -57.04
N ALA A 20 -16.85 -64.27 -57.00
CA ALA A 20 -18.20 -64.37 -56.40
C ALA A 20 -19.13 -65.17 -57.38
N PRO A 21 -20.37 -65.63 -57.03
CA PRO A 21 -21.28 -65.06 -56.02
C PRO A 21 -22.19 -66.04 -55.22
N LEU A 22 -22.80 -65.55 -54.13
CA LEU A 22 -24.25 -65.62 -53.78
C LEU A 22 -24.52 -65.69 -52.26
N ALA A 23 -25.31 -64.72 -51.82
CA ALA A 23 -26.33 -64.75 -50.76
C ALA A 23 -26.05 -65.50 -49.44
N GLY A 24 -25.89 -64.72 -48.37
CA GLY A 24 -26.04 -65.19 -47.00
C GLY A 24 -25.86 -64.03 -46.02
N SER A 25 -26.98 -63.54 -45.49
CA SER A 25 -27.07 -62.46 -44.51
C SER A 25 -26.21 -62.69 -43.27
N GLY A 26 -25.47 -61.68 -42.82
CA GLY A 26 -24.83 -61.70 -41.51
C GLY A 26 -23.96 -60.47 -41.31
N ALA A 27 -24.31 -59.66 -40.31
CA ALA A 27 -23.64 -58.45 -39.91
C ALA A 27 -22.13 -58.64 -39.63
N ALA A 28 -21.31 -57.72 -40.13
CA ALA A 28 -20.05 -57.29 -39.53
C ALA A 28 -19.57 -55.99 -40.20
N ALA A 29 -18.87 -55.18 -39.42
CA ALA A 29 -18.42 -53.82 -39.68
C ALA A 29 -17.62 -53.62 -40.98
N ASP A 30 -17.62 -52.39 -41.49
CA ASP A 30 -16.39 -51.81 -42.04
C ASP A 30 -16.29 -50.31 -41.70
N GLU A 31 -15.17 -49.96 -41.07
CA GLU A 31 -14.71 -48.60 -40.83
C GLU A 31 -14.13 -47.99 -42.11
N THR A 32 -13.81 -46.70 -42.06
CA THR A 32 -12.93 -45.96 -42.98
C THR A 32 -13.56 -45.38 -44.26
N THR A 33 -14.39 -44.36 -44.05
CA THR A 33 -14.45 -43.18 -44.93
C THR A 33 -14.33 -41.93 -44.05
N PRO A 34 -13.67 -40.84 -44.49
CA PRO A 34 -13.68 -39.58 -43.75
C PRO A 34 -15.11 -39.01 -43.86
N ALA A 35 -15.96 -39.46 -42.96
CA ALA A 35 -17.39 -39.19 -42.97
C ALA A 35 -17.64 -37.72 -42.66
N ALA A 36 -18.39 -37.05 -43.53
CA ALA A 36 -19.04 -35.79 -43.22
C ALA A 36 -19.71 -35.90 -41.84
N ALA A 37 -19.39 -34.95 -40.94
CA ALA A 37 -19.90 -34.94 -39.58
C ALA A 37 -21.40 -35.21 -39.56
N SER A 38 -21.85 -36.16 -38.72
CA SER A 38 -23.27 -36.47 -38.54
C SER A 38 -24.08 -35.17 -38.36
N PRO A 39 -25.30 -35.04 -38.93
CA PRO A 39 -26.15 -33.86 -38.74
C PRO A 39 -26.30 -33.45 -37.27
N VAL A 40 -26.25 -34.43 -36.36
CA VAL A 40 -26.26 -34.23 -34.89
C VAL A 40 -24.97 -33.57 -34.40
N ALA A 41 -23.81 -34.04 -34.86
CA ALA A 41 -22.51 -33.48 -34.50
C ALA A 41 -22.36 -32.03 -34.99
N ALA A 42 -22.81 -31.74 -36.22
CA ALA A 42 -22.85 -30.38 -36.75
C ALA A 42 -23.77 -29.47 -35.91
N SER A 43 -24.94 -29.98 -35.50
CA SER A 43 -25.87 -29.21 -34.66
C SER A 43 -25.31 -28.90 -33.26
N ILE A 44 -24.65 -29.86 -32.62
CA ILE A 44 -23.96 -29.64 -31.33
C ILE A 44 -22.82 -28.62 -31.50
N ALA A 45 -22.05 -28.70 -32.60
CA ALA A 45 -21.02 -27.73 -32.89
C ALA A 45 -21.58 -26.31 -33.10
N HIS A 46 -22.70 -26.19 -33.81
CA HIS A 46 -23.40 -24.91 -33.95
C HIS A 46 -23.88 -24.35 -32.61
N LEU A 47 -24.42 -25.20 -31.72
CA LEU A 47 -24.83 -24.79 -30.38
C LEU A 47 -23.63 -24.24 -29.57
N LEU A 48 -22.51 -24.95 -29.54
CA LEU A 48 -21.30 -24.55 -28.80
C LEU A 48 -20.60 -23.31 -29.38
N ASN A 49 -20.82 -23.01 -30.66
CA ASN A 49 -20.26 -21.86 -31.34
C ASN A 49 -21.11 -20.59 -31.21
N VAL A 50 -22.28 -20.66 -30.58
CA VAL A 50 -23.04 -19.45 -30.20
C VAL A 50 -22.23 -18.63 -29.20
N ASP A 51 -22.36 -17.30 -29.28
CA ASP A 51 -21.87 -16.41 -28.23
C ASP A 51 -22.59 -16.72 -26.91
N ALA A 52 -21.86 -17.32 -25.97
CA ALA A 52 -22.38 -17.76 -24.68
C ALA A 52 -22.39 -16.64 -23.61
N SER A 53 -22.22 -15.36 -24.00
CA SER A 53 -22.29 -14.23 -23.09
C SER A 53 -23.69 -14.05 -22.46
N PRO A 54 -23.78 -13.54 -21.22
CA PRO A 54 -25.06 -13.30 -20.55
C PRO A 54 -25.75 -12.06 -21.12
N GLY A 55 -26.40 -12.20 -22.27
CA GLY A 55 -27.21 -11.16 -22.91
C GLY A 55 -28.53 -11.74 -23.41
N LYS A 56 -29.61 -10.94 -23.37
CA LYS A 56 -30.96 -11.42 -23.73
C LYS A 56 -30.99 -12.06 -25.14
N ALA A 57 -30.37 -11.40 -26.13
CA ALA A 57 -30.31 -11.90 -27.49
C ALA A 57 -29.49 -13.19 -27.62
N GLN A 58 -28.39 -13.31 -26.87
CA GLN A 58 -27.51 -14.47 -26.85
C GLN A 58 -28.15 -15.68 -26.17
N VAL A 59 -28.87 -15.44 -25.06
CA VAL A 59 -29.66 -16.47 -24.38
C VAL A 59 -30.75 -17.00 -25.31
N GLU A 60 -31.49 -16.12 -25.99
CA GLU A 60 -32.51 -16.51 -26.96
C GLU A 60 -31.93 -17.28 -28.15
N GLU A 61 -30.76 -16.90 -28.67
CA GLU A 61 -30.08 -17.64 -29.74
C GLU A 61 -29.60 -19.02 -29.27
N ALA A 62 -29.00 -19.12 -28.08
CA ALA A 62 -28.59 -20.39 -27.50
C ALA A 62 -29.79 -21.34 -27.31
N GLU A 63 -30.93 -20.82 -26.84
CA GLU A 63 -32.18 -21.59 -26.71
C GLU A 63 -32.75 -22.04 -28.06
N ARG A 64 -32.65 -21.21 -29.12
CA ARG A 64 -33.04 -21.61 -30.47
C ARG A 64 -32.15 -22.76 -30.97
N ARG A 65 -30.82 -22.62 -30.87
CA ARG A 65 -29.88 -23.66 -31.29
C ARG A 65 -30.01 -24.94 -30.50
N TYR A 66 -30.28 -24.84 -29.20
CA TYR A 66 -30.54 -26.02 -28.36
C TYR A 66 -31.83 -26.73 -28.79
N ARG A 67 -32.90 -25.98 -29.10
CA ARG A 67 -34.15 -26.55 -29.64
C ARG A 67 -33.93 -27.27 -30.97
N ASP A 68 -33.12 -26.69 -31.86
CA ASP A 68 -32.75 -27.35 -33.12
C ASP A 68 -31.97 -28.64 -32.85
N ALA A 69 -30.95 -28.60 -31.98
CA ALA A 69 -30.13 -29.76 -31.65
C ALA A 69 -30.91 -30.91 -31.00
N ILE A 70 -31.79 -30.60 -30.04
CA ILE A 70 -32.60 -31.61 -29.36
C ILE A 70 -33.70 -32.17 -30.28
N SER A 71 -34.18 -31.38 -31.26
CA SER A 71 -35.14 -31.87 -32.27
C SER A 71 -34.52 -32.92 -33.21
N LEU A 72 -33.21 -32.78 -33.49
CA LEU A 72 -32.45 -33.72 -34.32
C LEU A 72 -32.05 -34.99 -33.55
N ALA A 73 -31.74 -34.86 -32.25
CA ALA A 73 -31.30 -35.97 -31.43
C ALA A 73 -31.81 -35.86 -29.98
N PRO A 74 -33.09 -36.18 -29.72
CA PRO A 74 -33.72 -35.99 -28.41
C PRO A 74 -33.15 -36.88 -27.30
N GLY A 75 -32.43 -37.95 -27.67
CA GLY A 75 -31.79 -38.89 -26.73
C GLY A 75 -30.29 -38.73 -26.59
N ASP A 76 -29.67 -37.69 -27.18
CA ASP A 76 -28.22 -37.54 -27.15
C ASP A 76 -27.74 -36.75 -25.93
N ALA A 77 -27.06 -37.44 -25.01
CA ALA A 77 -26.49 -36.88 -23.80
C ALA A 77 -25.51 -35.71 -24.05
N ARG A 78 -24.87 -35.66 -25.23
CA ARG A 78 -23.93 -34.59 -25.61
C ARG A 78 -24.63 -33.25 -25.84
N VAL A 79 -25.87 -33.26 -26.34
CA VAL A 79 -26.68 -32.05 -26.55
C VAL A 79 -27.02 -31.41 -25.21
N GLU A 80 -27.47 -32.22 -24.25
CA GLU A 80 -27.78 -31.79 -22.89
C GLU A 80 -26.52 -31.24 -22.17
N TYR A 81 -25.37 -31.88 -22.34
CA TYR A 81 -24.11 -31.39 -21.80
C TYR A 81 -23.66 -30.07 -22.44
N ALA A 82 -23.67 -29.98 -23.77
CA ALA A 82 -23.30 -28.77 -24.51
C ALA A 82 -24.11 -27.56 -24.07
N TYR A 83 -25.42 -27.72 -23.89
CA TYR A 83 -26.27 -26.64 -23.40
C TYR A 83 -25.99 -26.31 -21.94
N SER A 84 -25.69 -27.30 -21.09
CA SER A 84 -25.29 -27.04 -19.70
C SER A 84 -24.04 -26.16 -19.58
N LEU A 85 -23.05 -26.33 -20.48
CA LEU A 85 -21.85 -25.49 -20.52
C LEU A 85 -22.18 -24.03 -20.85
N ILE A 86 -23.09 -23.82 -21.81
CA ILE A 86 -23.57 -22.48 -22.18
C ILE A 86 -24.31 -21.84 -21.01
N LEU A 87 -25.19 -22.58 -20.34
CA LEU A 87 -25.90 -22.09 -19.15
C LEU A 87 -24.95 -21.73 -18.01
N GLN A 88 -23.89 -22.52 -17.79
CA GLN A 88 -22.85 -22.18 -16.81
C GLN A 88 -22.16 -20.86 -17.17
N LYS A 89 -21.81 -20.64 -18.44
CA LYS A 89 -21.22 -19.38 -18.93
C LYS A 89 -22.16 -18.19 -18.76
N GLN A 90 -23.47 -18.42 -18.87
CA GLN A 90 -24.53 -17.43 -18.64
C GLN A 90 -24.89 -17.24 -17.15
N PHE A 91 -24.13 -17.84 -16.23
CA PHE A 91 -24.38 -17.79 -14.78
C PHE A 91 -25.70 -18.43 -14.32
N LYS A 92 -26.32 -19.28 -15.14
CA LYS A 92 -27.56 -20.02 -14.84
C LYS A 92 -27.26 -21.41 -14.25
N ALA A 93 -26.59 -21.44 -13.10
CA ALA A 93 -26.06 -22.69 -12.52
C ALA A 93 -27.13 -23.75 -12.17
N THR A 94 -28.32 -23.32 -11.74
CA THR A 94 -29.42 -24.25 -11.40
C THR A 94 -29.96 -24.96 -12.63
N GLU A 95 -30.20 -24.22 -13.72
CA GLU A 95 -30.65 -24.78 -14.99
C GLU A 95 -29.56 -25.70 -15.57
N ALA A 96 -28.29 -25.25 -15.56
CA ALA A 96 -27.17 -26.06 -16.03
C ALA A 96 -27.09 -27.42 -15.32
N ARG A 97 -27.26 -27.44 -13.98
CA ARG A 97 -27.26 -28.68 -13.21
C ARG A 97 -28.40 -29.62 -13.61
N SER A 98 -29.59 -29.08 -13.91
CA SER A 98 -30.71 -29.89 -14.42
C SER A 98 -30.42 -30.51 -15.78
N HIS A 99 -29.72 -29.78 -16.66
CA HIS A 99 -29.29 -30.31 -17.96
C HIS A 99 -28.15 -31.34 -17.82
N LEU A 100 -27.20 -31.15 -16.89
CA LEU A 100 -26.20 -32.17 -16.55
C LEU A 100 -26.84 -33.47 -16.04
N GLN A 101 -27.86 -33.35 -15.18
CA GLN A 101 -28.61 -34.50 -14.70
C GLN A 101 -29.36 -35.22 -15.83
N ARG A 102 -29.97 -34.48 -16.76
CA ARG A 102 -30.60 -35.07 -17.96
C ARG A 102 -29.58 -35.77 -18.86
N SER A 103 -28.41 -35.19 -19.06
CA SER A 103 -27.30 -35.84 -19.77
C SER A 103 -26.97 -37.20 -19.15
N LEU A 104 -26.89 -37.27 -17.82
CA LEU A 104 -26.70 -38.53 -17.10
C LEU A 104 -27.93 -39.44 -17.07
N GLN A 105 -29.15 -38.94 -17.24
CA GLN A 105 -30.33 -39.82 -17.41
C GLN A 105 -30.33 -40.51 -18.78
N LEU A 106 -29.86 -39.80 -19.81
CA LEU A 106 -29.74 -40.33 -21.17
C LEU A 106 -28.54 -41.28 -21.30
N ASN A 107 -27.42 -40.94 -20.68
CA ASN A 107 -26.25 -41.79 -20.57
C ASN A 107 -25.66 -41.70 -19.15
N SER A 108 -25.99 -42.70 -18.32
CA SER A 108 -25.60 -42.81 -16.91
C SER A 108 -24.12 -42.60 -16.61
N HIS A 109 -23.25 -42.82 -17.60
CA HIS A 109 -21.81 -42.77 -17.42
C HIS A 109 -21.13 -41.79 -18.38
N TYR A 110 -21.85 -40.81 -18.93
CA TYR A 110 -21.26 -39.81 -19.82
C TYR A 110 -20.16 -39.02 -19.09
N PRO A 111 -18.86 -39.23 -19.40
CA PRO A 111 -17.78 -38.75 -18.56
C PRO A 111 -17.73 -37.22 -18.39
N PRO A 112 -17.92 -36.40 -19.46
CA PRO A 112 -17.87 -34.94 -19.31
C PRO A 112 -18.91 -34.37 -18.33
N ALA A 113 -20.16 -34.88 -18.37
CA ALA A 113 -21.20 -34.44 -17.43
C ALA A 113 -20.90 -34.90 -15.99
N LEU A 114 -20.41 -36.13 -15.82
CA LEU A 114 -20.06 -36.67 -14.51
C LEU A 114 -18.89 -35.92 -13.87
N LYS A 115 -17.82 -35.65 -14.63
CA LYS A 115 -16.67 -34.82 -14.21
C LYS A 115 -17.13 -33.44 -13.75
N THR A 116 -18.04 -32.81 -14.51
CA THR A 116 -18.58 -31.49 -14.18
C THR A 116 -19.36 -31.50 -12.87
N LEU A 117 -20.22 -32.50 -12.64
CA LEU A 117 -20.96 -32.63 -11.39
C LEU A 117 -20.04 -32.94 -10.19
N ILE A 118 -18.97 -33.72 -10.37
CA ILE A 118 -17.95 -33.95 -9.35
C ILE A 118 -17.27 -32.62 -8.97
N ARG A 119 -16.85 -31.82 -9.95
CA ARG A 119 -16.26 -30.49 -9.73
C ARG A 119 -17.22 -29.57 -8.98
N GLU A 120 -18.49 -29.53 -9.37
CA GLU A 120 -19.52 -28.76 -8.66
C GLU A 120 -19.69 -29.21 -7.20
N ALA A 121 -19.70 -30.52 -6.95
CA ALA A 121 -19.82 -31.08 -5.60
C ALA A 121 -18.62 -30.72 -4.73
N ILE A 122 -17.39 -30.80 -5.26
CA ILE A 122 -16.16 -30.40 -4.55
C ILE A 122 -16.16 -28.89 -4.27
N LYS A 123 -16.51 -28.06 -5.26
CA LYS A 123 -16.63 -26.59 -5.08
C LYS A 123 -17.67 -26.23 -4.01
N ALA A 124 -18.76 -26.99 -3.94
CA ALA A 124 -19.81 -26.82 -2.93
C ALA A 124 -19.50 -27.52 -1.59
N GLN A 125 -18.30 -28.10 -1.42
CA GLN A 125 -17.90 -28.90 -0.25
C GLN A 125 -18.83 -30.08 0.08
N LYS A 126 -19.60 -30.55 -0.90
CA LYS A 126 -20.45 -31.75 -0.80
C LYS A 126 -19.61 -32.99 -1.08
N PHE A 127 -18.63 -33.25 -0.22
CA PHE A 127 -17.63 -34.33 -0.43
C PHE A 127 -18.25 -35.73 -0.49
N GLN A 128 -19.37 -35.96 0.19
CA GLN A 128 -20.09 -37.23 0.10
C GLN A 128 -20.68 -37.47 -1.29
N ASP A 129 -21.35 -36.46 -1.88
CA ASP A 129 -21.90 -36.50 -3.25
C ASP A 129 -20.77 -36.69 -4.27
N ALA A 130 -19.64 -35.97 -4.07
CA ALA A 130 -18.45 -36.13 -4.91
C ALA A 130 -17.89 -37.56 -4.83
N ARG A 131 -17.77 -38.13 -3.63
CA ARG A 131 -17.25 -39.48 -3.38
C ARG A 131 -18.07 -40.55 -4.08
N GLU A 132 -19.39 -40.47 -3.96
CA GLU A 132 -20.33 -41.43 -4.57
C GLU A 132 -20.22 -41.39 -6.10
N ARG A 133 -20.15 -40.19 -6.69
CA ARG A 133 -19.95 -40.00 -8.13
C ARG A 133 -18.59 -40.51 -8.61
N ILE A 134 -17.54 -40.25 -7.85
CA ILE A 134 -16.18 -40.74 -8.12
C ILE A 134 -16.14 -42.28 -8.06
N ALA A 135 -16.82 -42.90 -7.09
CA ALA A 135 -16.93 -44.35 -7.00
C ALA A 135 -17.66 -44.94 -8.20
N ALA A 136 -18.82 -44.38 -8.56
CA ALA A 136 -19.59 -44.82 -9.73
C ALA A 136 -18.77 -44.69 -11.03
N PHE A 137 -18.04 -43.58 -11.18
CA PHE A 137 -17.17 -43.37 -12.34
C PHE A 137 -16.03 -44.39 -12.39
N ALA A 138 -15.39 -44.66 -11.26
CA ALA A 138 -14.33 -45.64 -11.16
C ALA A 138 -14.80 -47.05 -11.52
N THR A 139 -15.99 -47.45 -11.06
CA THR A 139 -16.60 -48.74 -11.42
C THR A 139 -16.86 -48.84 -12.92
N TYR A 140 -17.44 -47.81 -13.53
CA TYR A 140 -17.67 -47.75 -14.97
C TYR A 140 -16.36 -47.90 -15.77
N LEU A 141 -15.31 -47.19 -15.37
CA LEU A 141 -14.00 -47.29 -16.02
C LEU A 141 -13.42 -48.69 -15.96
N VAL A 142 -13.56 -49.39 -14.82
CA VAL A 142 -13.08 -50.76 -14.69
C VAL A 142 -13.87 -51.73 -15.60
N GLU A 143 -15.18 -51.54 -15.70
CA GLU A 143 -16.08 -52.43 -16.46
C GLU A 143 -16.01 -52.23 -17.98
N HIS A 144 -15.89 -50.98 -18.44
CA HIS A 144 -16.07 -50.64 -19.84
C HIS A 144 -14.83 -50.05 -20.52
N GLU A 145 -13.99 -49.31 -19.78
CA GLU A 145 -12.85 -48.57 -20.35
C GLU A 145 -11.55 -48.73 -19.53
N PRO A 146 -11.11 -49.95 -19.17
CA PRO A 146 -9.99 -50.16 -18.25
C PRO A 146 -8.62 -49.73 -18.82
N SER A 147 -8.55 -49.50 -20.14
CA SER A 147 -7.37 -49.00 -20.85
C SER A 147 -7.37 -47.48 -21.02
N ASN A 148 -8.41 -46.76 -20.58
CA ASN A 148 -8.49 -45.31 -20.74
C ASN A 148 -7.58 -44.58 -19.75
N VAL A 149 -6.35 -44.31 -20.19
CA VAL A 149 -5.32 -43.65 -19.40
C VAL A 149 -5.74 -42.24 -18.96
N GLU A 150 -6.33 -41.45 -19.86
CA GLU A 150 -6.68 -40.05 -19.58
C GLU A 150 -7.74 -39.94 -18.47
N GLN A 151 -8.79 -40.77 -18.53
CA GLN A 151 -9.84 -40.76 -17.52
C GLN A 151 -9.35 -41.28 -16.16
N SER A 152 -8.47 -42.29 -16.19
CA SER A 152 -7.84 -42.86 -14.99
C SER A 152 -6.91 -41.85 -14.32
N GLU A 153 -6.13 -41.10 -15.10
CA GLU A 153 -5.24 -40.06 -14.60
C GLU A 153 -6.03 -38.89 -14.01
N TRP A 154 -7.09 -38.43 -14.67
CA TRP A 154 -7.99 -37.42 -14.12
C TRP A 154 -8.61 -37.86 -12.79
N LEU A 155 -9.01 -39.14 -12.67
CA LEU A 155 -9.53 -39.71 -11.43
C LEU A 155 -8.48 -39.64 -10.29
N GLY A 156 -7.22 -39.93 -10.60
CA GLY A 156 -6.11 -39.77 -9.66
C GLY A 156 -5.94 -38.32 -9.21
N ARG A 157 -5.95 -37.38 -10.17
CA ARG A 157 -5.82 -35.95 -9.90
C ARG A 157 -6.95 -35.44 -9.00
N ILE A 158 -8.21 -35.80 -9.28
CA ILE A 158 -9.34 -35.27 -8.49
C ILE A 158 -9.37 -35.82 -7.07
N VAL A 159 -9.04 -37.11 -6.86
CA VAL A 159 -8.92 -37.71 -5.53
C VAL A 159 -7.75 -37.09 -4.77
N GLY A 160 -6.58 -36.97 -5.41
CA GLY A 160 -5.41 -36.30 -4.85
C GLY A 160 -5.70 -34.84 -4.46
N THR A 161 -6.46 -34.11 -5.28
CA THR A 161 -6.87 -32.72 -4.99
C THR A 161 -7.68 -32.62 -3.71
N VAL A 162 -8.61 -33.55 -3.47
CA VAL A 162 -9.39 -33.56 -2.23
C VAL A 162 -8.50 -33.93 -1.04
N ILE A 163 -7.61 -34.92 -1.17
CA ILE A 163 -6.76 -35.37 -0.06
C ILE A 163 -5.72 -34.33 0.32
N HIS A 164 -5.00 -33.79 -0.66
CA HIS A 164 -3.83 -32.94 -0.40
C HIS A 164 -4.19 -31.46 -0.26
N ALA A 165 -5.19 -30.95 -0.99
CA ALA A 165 -5.43 -29.51 -1.10
C ALA A 165 -6.77 -29.02 -0.55
N LEU A 166 -7.90 -29.62 -0.93
CA LEU A 166 -9.23 -29.00 -0.75
C LEU A 166 -10.15 -29.66 0.27
N GLY A 167 -9.86 -30.89 0.67
CA GLY A 167 -10.71 -31.64 1.61
C GLY A 167 -10.66 -31.07 3.02
N THR A 168 -11.80 -31.14 3.72
CA THR A 168 -11.82 -31.06 5.18
C THR A 168 -11.11 -32.27 5.78
N ASP A 169 -10.72 -32.22 7.05
CA ASP A 169 -10.01 -33.33 7.69
C ASP A 169 -10.82 -34.65 7.62
N ASP A 170 -12.14 -34.59 7.80
CA ASP A 170 -13.03 -35.73 7.62
C ASP A 170 -13.05 -36.23 6.17
N ALA A 171 -13.14 -35.31 5.20
CA ALA A 171 -13.14 -35.68 3.78
C ALA A 171 -11.82 -36.33 3.37
N LYS A 172 -10.68 -35.84 3.88
CA LYS A 172 -9.36 -36.43 3.62
C LYS A 172 -9.29 -37.88 4.10
N VAL A 173 -9.79 -38.17 5.29
CA VAL A 173 -9.83 -39.55 5.83
C VAL A 173 -10.68 -40.46 4.93
N ILE A 174 -11.87 -39.98 4.55
CA ILE A 174 -12.80 -40.74 3.71
C ILE A 174 -12.20 -40.99 2.32
N PHE A 175 -11.59 -39.99 1.71
CA PHE A 175 -10.96 -40.12 0.38
C PHE A 175 -9.66 -40.92 0.43
N ALA A 176 -8.89 -40.89 1.52
CA ALA A 176 -7.73 -41.76 1.70
C ALA A 176 -8.12 -43.24 1.77
N TYR A 177 -9.27 -43.55 2.39
CA TYR A 177 -9.82 -44.91 2.33
C TYR A 177 -10.24 -45.29 0.91
N GLN A 178 -10.90 -44.37 0.18
CA GLN A 178 -11.31 -44.59 -1.20
C GLN A 178 -10.11 -44.79 -2.15
N ASP A 179 -9.06 -43.99 -2.01
CA ASP A 179 -7.79 -44.13 -2.75
C ASP A 179 -7.18 -45.52 -2.55
N ARG A 180 -7.10 -46.00 -1.30
CA ARG A 180 -6.58 -47.34 -1.01
C ARG A 180 -7.41 -48.43 -1.70
N LEU A 181 -8.74 -48.31 -1.67
CA LEU A 181 -9.63 -49.27 -2.36
C LEU A 181 -9.36 -49.28 -3.86
N PHE A 182 -9.31 -48.10 -4.49
CA PHE A 182 -9.02 -47.94 -5.92
C PHE A 182 -7.69 -48.57 -6.33
N ARG A 183 -6.62 -48.31 -5.58
CA ARG A 183 -5.30 -48.89 -5.87
C ARG A 183 -5.31 -50.42 -5.78
N VAL A 184 -6.13 -51.01 -4.93
CA VAL A 184 -6.25 -52.47 -4.84
C VAL A 184 -7.11 -53.03 -5.98
N SER A 185 -8.23 -52.38 -6.29
CA SER A 185 -9.21 -52.86 -7.26
C SER A 185 -8.85 -52.60 -8.72
N PHE A 186 -8.05 -51.58 -9.02
CA PHE A 186 -7.78 -51.20 -10.41
C PHE A 186 -6.83 -52.17 -11.14
N PRO A 187 -7.12 -52.48 -12.42
CA PRO A 187 -6.19 -53.16 -13.31
C PRO A 187 -4.84 -52.43 -13.41
N PRO A 188 -3.73 -53.11 -13.72
CA PRO A 188 -2.38 -52.52 -13.66
C PRO A 188 -2.20 -51.23 -14.49
N LEU A 189 -2.74 -51.18 -15.71
CA LEU A 189 -2.64 -50.00 -16.58
C LEU A 189 -3.41 -48.80 -16.01
N MET A 190 -4.66 -49.02 -15.60
CA MET A 190 -5.50 -48.01 -14.94
C MET A 190 -4.88 -47.52 -13.63
N ARG A 191 -4.38 -48.44 -12.80
CA ARG A 191 -3.69 -48.13 -11.54
C ARG A 191 -2.51 -47.22 -11.80
N SER A 192 -1.61 -47.58 -12.71
CA SER A 192 -0.44 -46.74 -13.01
C SER A 192 -0.83 -45.33 -13.46
N ALA A 193 -1.86 -45.20 -14.30
CA ALA A 193 -2.37 -43.89 -14.74
C ALA A 193 -2.97 -43.08 -13.59
N TYR A 194 -3.78 -43.72 -12.75
CA TYR A 194 -4.34 -43.13 -11.54
C TYR A 194 -3.25 -42.64 -10.59
N GLU A 195 -2.22 -43.44 -10.33
CA GLU A 195 -1.12 -43.08 -9.43
C GLU A 195 -0.30 -41.91 -9.95
N ARG A 196 -0.07 -41.84 -11.27
CA ARG A 196 0.58 -40.66 -11.88
C ARG A 196 -0.24 -39.39 -11.64
N GLY A 197 -1.55 -39.45 -11.91
CA GLY A 197 -2.44 -38.31 -11.68
C GLY A 197 -2.47 -37.90 -10.21
N PHE A 198 -2.57 -38.87 -9.30
CA PHE A 198 -2.54 -38.62 -7.87
C PHE A 198 -1.26 -37.93 -7.41
N ASN A 199 -0.11 -38.51 -7.76
CA ASN A 199 1.21 -38.00 -7.32
C ASN A 199 1.53 -36.65 -7.98
N SER A 200 0.97 -36.35 -9.15
CA SER A 200 1.16 -35.04 -9.79
C SER A 200 0.63 -33.89 -8.93
N ILE A 201 -0.47 -34.09 -8.20
CA ILE A 201 -1.04 -33.06 -7.31
C ILE A 201 -0.14 -32.83 -6.10
N GLU A 202 0.42 -33.89 -5.53
CA GLU A 202 1.36 -33.77 -4.41
C GLU A 202 2.61 -32.99 -4.82
N ALA A 203 3.16 -33.27 -6.01
CA ALA A 203 4.29 -32.54 -6.57
C ALA A 203 3.96 -31.05 -6.83
N GLU A 204 2.84 -30.77 -7.51
CA GLU A 204 2.35 -29.39 -7.76
C GLU A 204 2.12 -28.62 -6.44
N LEU A 205 1.61 -29.28 -5.40
CA LEU A 205 1.43 -28.67 -4.08
C LEU A 205 2.75 -28.38 -3.36
N SER A 206 3.74 -29.27 -3.47
CA SER A 206 5.08 -29.05 -2.93
C SER A 206 5.70 -27.81 -3.57
N GLU A 207 5.67 -27.70 -4.89
CA GLU A 207 6.22 -26.57 -5.64
C GLU A 207 5.54 -25.24 -5.27
N LEU A 208 4.20 -25.23 -5.14
CA LEU A 208 3.46 -24.04 -4.69
C LEU A 208 3.79 -23.67 -3.25
N THR A 209 4.00 -24.66 -2.39
CA THR A 209 4.37 -24.44 -0.98
C THR A 209 5.79 -23.89 -0.86
N GLU A 210 6.74 -24.43 -1.63
CA GLU A 210 8.10 -23.90 -1.76
C GLU A 210 8.08 -22.45 -2.26
N SER A 211 7.32 -22.17 -3.32
CA SER A 211 7.12 -20.80 -3.82
C SER A 211 6.56 -19.83 -2.77
N ILE A 212 5.69 -20.33 -1.88
CA ILE A 212 5.14 -19.55 -0.76
C ILE A 212 6.24 -19.25 0.27
N GLU A 213 7.05 -20.24 0.63
CA GLU A 213 8.14 -20.07 1.60
C GLU A 213 9.27 -19.18 1.05
N GLU A 214 9.59 -19.30 -0.23
CA GLU A 214 10.49 -18.38 -0.93
C GLU A 214 9.93 -16.95 -0.93
N ALA A 215 8.65 -16.77 -1.24
CA ALA A 215 8.03 -15.45 -1.20
C ALA A 215 8.00 -14.85 0.22
N LYS A 216 7.78 -15.68 1.25
CA LYS A 216 7.84 -15.26 2.66
C LYS A 216 9.26 -14.87 3.07
N SER A 217 10.24 -15.71 2.78
CA SER A 217 11.65 -15.47 3.13
C SER A 217 12.22 -14.27 2.37
N GLY A 218 11.98 -14.15 1.07
CA GLY A 218 12.36 -13.00 0.26
C GLY A 218 11.74 -11.69 0.78
N ALA A 219 10.44 -11.72 1.13
CA ALA A 219 9.79 -10.57 1.74
C ALA A 219 10.35 -10.23 3.13
N ALA A 220 10.73 -11.23 3.93
CA ALA A 220 11.37 -11.02 5.23
C ALA A 220 12.75 -10.37 5.10
N VAL A 221 13.57 -10.84 4.15
CA VAL A 221 14.90 -10.25 3.84
C VAL A 221 14.74 -8.80 3.38
N GLN A 222 13.83 -8.52 2.44
CA GLN A 222 13.58 -7.15 1.98
C GLN A 222 13.08 -6.24 3.11
N ARG A 223 12.24 -6.76 4.02
CA ARG A 223 11.78 -6.01 5.21
C ARG A 223 12.93 -5.69 6.13
N GLN A 224 13.80 -6.66 6.41
CA GLN A 224 14.95 -6.47 7.28
C GLN A 224 15.94 -5.46 6.68
N ALA A 225 16.19 -5.54 5.36
CA ALA A 225 17.04 -4.56 4.66
C ALA A 225 16.44 -3.14 4.72
N LYS A 226 15.15 -2.97 4.40
CA LYS A 226 14.47 -1.67 4.50
C LYS A 226 14.44 -1.13 5.93
N LYS A 227 14.24 -2.01 6.91
CA LYS A 227 14.29 -1.64 8.33
C LYS A 227 15.68 -1.15 8.71
N ALA A 228 16.74 -1.88 8.33
CA ALA A 228 18.11 -1.49 8.61
C ALA A 228 18.47 -0.14 7.94
N GLU A 229 18.02 0.09 6.70
CA GLU A 229 18.19 1.35 5.99
C GLU A 229 17.48 2.52 6.71
N VAL A 230 16.21 2.34 7.08
CA VAL A 230 15.44 3.36 7.80
C VAL A 230 16.01 3.59 9.20
N ASP A 231 16.39 2.55 9.93
CA ASP A 231 17.00 2.66 11.25
C ASP A 231 18.33 3.43 11.17
N ALA A 232 19.16 3.17 10.16
CA ALA A 232 20.40 3.93 9.91
C ALA A 232 20.11 5.41 9.61
N GLN A 233 19.17 5.70 8.69
CA GLN A 233 18.76 7.08 8.38
C GLN A 233 18.20 7.80 9.61
N LEU A 234 17.47 7.08 10.46
CA LEU A 234 16.86 7.64 11.66
C LEU A 234 17.90 7.96 12.74
N VAL A 235 18.93 7.12 12.90
CA VAL A 235 20.09 7.42 13.76
C VAL A 235 20.81 8.68 13.28
N ASP A 236 21.07 8.81 11.98
CA ASP A 236 21.72 10.00 11.42
C ASP A 236 20.89 11.27 11.65
N GLN A 237 19.59 11.20 11.37
CA GLN A 237 18.67 12.31 11.61
C GLN A 237 18.58 12.68 13.10
N GLN A 238 18.55 11.70 14.01
CA GLN A 238 18.56 11.95 15.45
C GLN A 238 19.84 12.63 15.92
N ASN A 239 20.99 12.21 15.40
CA ASN A 239 22.27 12.83 15.71
C ASN A 239 22.32 14.28 15.20
N GLU A 240 21.79 14.55 14.00
CA GLU A 240 21.70 15.89 13.45
C GLU A 240 20.74 16.80 14.26
N ILE A 241 19.56 16.29 14.65
CA ILE A 241 18.62 17.00 15.52
C ILE A 241 19.29 17.38 16.84
N LYS A 242 19.95 16.42 17.50
CA LYS A 242 20.65 16.66 18.79
C LYS A 242 21.72 17.73 18.66
N ARG A 243 22.53 17.68 17.59
CA ARG A 243 23.55 18.70 17.32
C ARG A 243 22.92 20.08 17.15
N LYS A 244 21.86 20.20 16.34
CA LYS A 244 21.15 21.48 16.14
C LYS A 244 20.49 22.01 17.41
N GLN A 245 19.94 21.12 18.25
CA GLN A 245 19.40 21.49 19.56
C GLN A 245 20.49 22.04 20.50
N GLN A 246 21.68 21.41 20.51
CA GLN A 246 22.82 21.90 21.29
C GLN A 246 23.29 23.27 20.79
N ASP A 247 23.41 23.44 19.47
CA ASP A 247 23.85 24.71 18.86
C ASP A 247 22.83 25.84 19.13
N ALA A 248 21.53 25.56 19.05
CA ALA A 248 20.48 26.50 19.42
C ALA A 248 20.54 26.89 20.91
N THR A 249 20.80 25.92 21.79
CA THR A 249 20.93 26.17 23.24
C THR A 249 22.13 27.06 23.56
N LYS A 250 23.30 26.75 22.97
CA LYS A 250 24.51 27.58 23.09
C LYS A 250 24.28 29.00 22.55
N THR A 251 23.54 29.13 21.46
CA THR A 251 23.22 30.44 20.87
C THR A 251 22.34 31.26 21.80
N ARG A 252 21.33 30.64 22.42
CA ARG A 252 20.48 31.30 23.42
C ARG A 252 21.27 31.77 24.65
N GLN A 253 22.13 30.92 25.20
CA GLN A 253 22.98 31.29 26.34
C GLN A 253 23.84 32.53 26.03
N LYS A 254 24.45 32.61 24.85
CA LYS A 254 25.22 33.79 24.44
C LYS A 254 24.38 35.07 24.39
N TRP A 255 23.14 34.99 23.90
CA TRP A 255 22.24 36.13 23.87
C TRP A 255 21.78 36.55 25.29
N ASP A 256 21.58 35.59 26.19
CA ASP A 256 21.26 35.84 27.61
C ASP A 256 22.42 36.55 28.34
N GLU A 257 23.65 36.10 28.11
CA GLU A 257 24.86 36.75 28.64
C GLU A 257 25.02 38.17 28.08
N TRP A 258 24.85 38.34 26.75
CA TRP A 258 24.97 39.64 26.09
C TRP A 258 23.96 40.66 26.61
N ILE A 259 22.67 40.31 26.75
CA ILE A 259 21.66 41.27 27.23
C ILE A 259 21.89 41.64 28.70
N THR A 260 22.37 40.70 29.51
CA THR A 260 22.74 40.95 30.91
C THR A 260 23.88 41.96 31.00
N ASP A 261 24.92 41.81 30.18
CA ASP A 261 26.03 42.76 30.08
C ASP A 261 25.57 44.14 29.59
N GLN A 262 24.76 44.20 28.53
CA GLN A 262 24.25 45.47 27.99
C GLN A 262 23.36 46.22 28.98
N THR A 263 22.49 45.52 29.70
CA THR A 263 21.60 46.13 30.70
C THR A 263 22.37 46.58 31.93
N ALA A 264 23.37 45.81 32.40
CA ALA A 264 24.24 46.22 33.50
C ALA A 264 25.01 47.50 33.16
N LYS A 265 25.62 47.58 31.97
CA LYS A 265 26.32 48.79 31.49
C LYS A 265 25.39 50.00 31.42
N ALA A 266 24.17 49.83 30.92
CA ALA A 266 23.19 50.91 30.85
C ALA A 266 22.76 51.37 32.25
N ASP A 267 22.55 50.44 33.18
CA ASP A 267 22.16 50.75 34.56
C ASP A 267 23.28 51.49 35.32
N ASP A 268 24.55 51.12 35.11
CA ASP A 268 25.71 51.82 35.68
C ASP A 268 25.82 53.26 35.17
N LEU A 269 25.68 53.47 33.85
CA LEU A 269 25.68 54.80 33.25
C LEU A 269 24.50 55.65 33.73
N LEU A 270 23.31 55.06 33.89
CA LEU A 270 22.15 55.77 34.43
C LEU A 270 22.37 56.19 35.89
N ARG A 271 22.99 55.36 36.72
CA ARG A 271 23.34 55.75 38.11
C ARG A 271 24.31 56.92 38.14
N GLU A 272 25.27 56.96 37.22
CA GLU A 272 26.19 58.09 37.11
C GLU A 272 25.46 59.38 36.72
N GLN A 273 24.58 59.32 35.71
CA GLN A 273 23.80 60.48 35.28
C GLN A 273 22.81 60.95 36.35
N GLU A 274 22.18 60.02 37.07
CA GLU A 274 21.31 60.32 38.22
C GLU A 274 22.08 61.10 39.30
N LYS A 275 23.28 60.64 39.65
CA LYS A 275 24.12 61.35 40.62
C LYS A 275 24.48 62.76 40.15
N ARG A 276 24.87 62.92 38.88
CA ARG A 276 25.17 64.23 38.29
C ARG A 276 23.94 65.15 38.30
N PHE A 277 22.77 64.60 38.00
CA PHE A 277 21.52 65.35 38.04
C PHE A 277 21.20 65.84 39.45
N GLN A 278 21.33 64.98 40.47
CA GLN A 278 21.13 65.35 41.88
C GLN A 278 22.10 66.45 42.33
N ASP A 279 23.36 66.37 41.92
CA ASP A 279 24.36 67.40 42.24
C ASP A 279 24.03 68.75 41.56
N LEU A 280 23.58 68.72 40.30
CA LEU A 280 23.11 69.91 39.58
C LEU A 280 21.83 70.48 40.21
N ASP A 281 20.88 69.65 40.65
CA ASP A 281 19.63 70.08 41.27
C ASP A 281 19.87 70.80 42.61
N ARG A 282 20.81 70.28 43.42
CA ARG A 282 21.31 70.98 44.62
C ARG A 282 21.93 72.34 44.26
N ALA A 283 22.71 72.39 43.18
CA ALA A 283 23.33 73.64 42.71
C ALA A 283 22.28 74.65 42.23
N VAL A 284 21.24 74.22 41.50
CA VAL A 284 20.08 75.06 41.12
C VAL A 284 19.42 75.62 42.37
N THR A 285 19.09 74.77 43.35
CA THR A 285 18.41 75.19 44.58
C THR A 285 19.19 76.29 45.32
N ASN A 286 20.51 76.11 45.46
CA ASN A 286 21.38 77.12 46.07
C ASN A 286 21.43 78.41 45.25
N GLN A 287 21.60 78.31 43.94
CA GLN A 287 21.75 79.45 43.03
C GLN A 287 20.46 80.27 42.89
N VAL A 288 19.30 79.61 42.86
CA VAL A 288 17.98 80.26 42.90
C VAL A 288 17.81 81.07 44.18
N GLY A 289 18.28 80.56 45.33
CA GLY A 289 18.31 81.29 46.59
C GLY A 289 19.14 82.58 46.51
N VAL A 290 20.32 82.53 45.88
CA VAL A 290 21.20 83.70 45.66
C VAL A 290 20.53 84.73 44.75
N VAL A 291 19.99 84.30 43.61
CA VAL A 291 19.27 85.18 42.67
C VAL A 291 18.05 85.83 43.33
N ALA A 292 17.27 85.08 44.11
CA ALA A 292 16.12 85.60 44.84
C ALA A 292 16.53 86.66 45.88
N ALA A 293 17.64 86.44 46.61
CA ALA A 293 18.18 87.40 47.57
C ALA A 293 18.64 88.70 46.88
N LEU A 294 19.34 88.59 45.74
CA LEU A 294 19.79 89.74 44.94
C LEU A 294 18.61 90.53 44.34
N ARG A 295 17.56 89.85 43.86
CA ARG A 295 16.32 90.50 43.38
C ARG A 295 15.64 91.30 44.50
N LEU A 296 15.60 90.75 45.71
CA LEU A 296 15.02 91.42 46.87
C LEU A 296 15.86 92.61 47.34
N GLN A 297 17.19 92.54 47.21
CA GLN A 297 18.08 93.69 47.43
C GLN A 297 17.87 94.79 46.39
N LEU A 298 17.69 94.44 45.12
CA LEU A 298 17.43 95.41 44.05
C LEU A 298 16.15 96.21 44.32
N ASP A 299 15.05 95.52 44.66
CA ASP A 299 13.76 96.15 45.02
C ASP A 299 13.88 97.09 46.23
N ARG A 300 14.72 96.76 47.23
CA ARG A 300 15.02 97.66 48.36
C ARG A 300 15.81 98.90 47.93
N VAL A 301 16.78 98.76 47.03
CA VAL A 301 17.57 99.88 46.50
C VAL A 301 16.69 100.81 45.66
N GLU A 302 15.76 100.26 44.88
CA GLU A 302 14.81 101.02 44.08
C GLU A 302 13.83 101.84 44.94
N ARG A 303 13.32 101.26 46.04
CA ARG A 303 12.43 101.97 46.98
C ARG A 303 13.10 103.09 47.79
N ASN A 304 14.43 103.05 47.95
CA ASN A 304 15.20 104.00 48.76
C ASN A 304 15.85 105.14 47.94
N MET A 305 15.63 105.21 46.63
CA MET A 305 16.12 106.31 45.78
C MET A 305 15.08 107.42 45.59
N THR A 306 15.40 108.65 45.97
CA THR A 306 14.66 109.86 45.56
C THR A 306 15.14 110.37 44.19
N PRO A 307 14.29 111.03 43.37
CA PRO A 307 14.73 111.56 42.07
C PRO A 307 15.53 112.84 42.29
N ILE A 308 16.83 112.84 41.95
CA ILE A 308 17.66 114.05 41.99
C ILE A 308 17.95 114.52 40.55
N THR A 309 17.42 115.69 40.22
CA THR A 309 17.77 116.50 39.06
C THR A 309 19.21 116.99 39.11
N SER A 310 19.96 116.70 38.04
CA SER A 310 21.05 117.46 37.41
C SER A 310 22.29 117.92 38.23
N THR A 311 23.44 117.70 37.59
CA THR A 311 24.68 118.51 37.60
C THR A 311 25.79 118.09 38.58
N SER A 312 26.77 117.32 38.14
CA SER A 312 28.06 117.83 37.61
C SER A 312 29.04 116.67 37.33
N LEU A 313 29.88 116.86 36.32
CA LEU A 313 30.92 115.97 35.84
C LEU A 313 32.10 115.88 36.82
N VAL A 314 32.49 114.66 37.22
CA VAL A 314 33.88 114.31 37.53
C VAL A 314 34.15 112.88 37.08
N THR A 315 35.24 112.74 36.34
CA THR A 315 35.91 111.54 35.86
C THR A 315 36.21 110.52 36.95
N GLY A 316 35.86 109.26 36.67
CA GLY A 316 36.18 108.09 37.48
C GLY A 316 34.95 107.20 37.63
N PHE A 317 34.86 106.15 36.82
CA PHE A 317 33.80 105.13 36.87
C PHE A 317 33.51 104.70 38.32
N ARG A 318 32.46 105.25 38.94
CA ARG A 318 31.87 104.77 40.19
C ARG A 318 30.44 104.38 39.87
N SER A 319 30.21 103.10 39.67
CA SER A 319 28.88 102.55 39.42
C SER A 319 27.95 102.85 40.60
N THR A 320 26.69 103.17 40.29
CA THR A 320 25.68 103.42 41.32
C THR A 320 25.43 102.14 42.12
N PRO A 321 24.97 102.23 43.39
CA PRO A 321 24.60 101.05 44.17
C PRO A 321 23.60 100.13 43.44
N ARG A 322 22.68 100.70 42.65
CA ARG A 322 21.75 99.99 41.78
C ARG A 322 22.46 99.20 40.69
N GLU A 323 23.29 99.86 39.87
CA GLU A 323 24.03 99.23 38.76
C GLU A 323 24.92 98.08 39.24
N ARG A 324 25.48 98.15 40.46
CA ARG A 324 26.28 97.06 41.03
C ARG A 324 25.46 95.82 41.38
N VAL A 325 24.25 96.01 41.92
CA VAL A 325 23.34 94.89 42.23
C VAL A 325 22.76 94.30 40.95
N GLU A 326 22.44 95.13 39.95
CA GLU A 326 21.98 94.66 38.62
C GLU A 326 23.05 93.85 37.89
N LEU A 327 24.31 94.31 37.89
CA LEU A 327 25.43 93.59 37.27
C LEU A 327 25.70 92.25 37.98
N ALA A 328 25.62 92.21 39.32
CA ALA A 328 25.76 91.00 40.10
C ALA A 328 24.60 90.03 39.87
N LEU A 329 23.35 90.53 39.84
CA LEU A 329 22.16 89.74 39.53
C LEU A 329 22.27 89.11 38.14
N PHE A 330 22.65 89.89 37.12
CA PHE A 330 22.84 89.39 35.76
C PHE A 330 23.90 88.28 35.70
N ALA A 331 25.03 88.44 36.41
CA ALA A 331 26.08 87.42 36.46
C ALA A 331 25.61 86.11 37.13
N GLU A 332 24.84 86.19 38.22
CA GLU A 332 24.30 85.02 38.90
C GLU A 332 23.13 84.36 38.13
N GLU A 333 22.33 85.13 37.38
CA GLU A 333 21.31 84.61 36.46
C GLU A 333 21.94 83.89 35.25
N GLN A 334 23.05 84.38 34.72
CA GLN A 334 23.83 83.69 33.69
C GLN A 334 24.35 82.34 34.19
N LYS A 335 24.91 82.28 35.40
CA LYS A 335 25.35 81.01 36.02
C LYS A 335 24.19 80.03 36.20
N LEU A 336 23.01 80.53 36.63
CA LEU A 336 21.81 79.70 36.75
C LEU A 336 21.38 79.12 35.40
N GLY A 337 21.43 79.92 34.32
CA GLY A 337 21.19 79.46 32.96
C GLY A 337 22.16 78.36 32.51
N VAL A 338 23.45 78.48 32.87
CA VAL A 338 24.46 77.43 32.60
C VAL A 338 24.11 76.13 33.34
N ILE A 339 23.74 76.19 34.62
CA ILE A 339 23.36 74.99 35.39
C ILE A 339 22.13 74.31 34.78
N TYR A 340 21.10 75.07 34.36
CA TYR A 340 19.93 74.50 33.68
C TYR A 340 20.28 73.83 32.35
N SER A 341 21.13 74.44 31.53
CA SER A 341 21.59 73.82 30.28
C SER A 341 22.39 72.52 30.51
N GLN A 342 23.18 72.46 31.59
CA GLN A 342 23.87 71.24 32.01
C GLN A 342 22.88 70.16 32.48
N GLN A 343 21.83 70.54 33.21
CA GLN A 343 20.78 69.63 33.68
C GLN A 343 19.98 69.05 32.51
N GLU A 344 19.68 69.87 31.49
CA GLU A 344 19.05 69.42 30.26
C GLU A 344 19.97 68.49 29.46
N ALA A 345 21.28 68.76 29.42
CA ALA A 345 22.25 67.89 28.76
C ALA A 345 22.36 66.51 29.46
N VAL A 346 22.38 66.47 30.80
CA VAL A 346 22.34 65.21 31.58
C VAL A 346 21.06 64.44 31.31
N SER A 347 19.91 65.13 31.25
CA SER A 347 18.62 64.52 30.93
C SER A 347 18.57 63.94 29.51
N ARG A 348 19.15 64.63 28.53
CA ARG A 348 19.30 64.14 27.15
C ARG A 348 20.19 62.90 27.08
N GLN A 349 21.33 62.91 27.77
CA GLN A 349 22.23 61.75 27.84
C GLN A 349 21.56 60.54 28.50
N ALA A 350 20.80 60.74 29.58
CA ALA A 350 20.03 59.68 30.22
C ALA A 350 18.95 59.09 29.27
N ALA A 351 18.27 59.94 28.50
CA ALA A 351 17.30 59.51 27.49
C ALA A 351 17.94 58.69 26.36
N GLU A 352 19.14 59.06 25.92
CA GLU A 352 19.92 58.29 24.94
C GLU A 352 20.31 56.90 25.47
N ILE A 353 20.76 56.81 26.73
CA ILE A 353 21.09 55.53 27.37
C ILE A 353 19.84 54.64 27.48
N LEU A 354 18.70 55.19 27.88
CA LEU A 354 17.43 54.46 27.95
C LEU A 354 16.96 53.95 26.58
N ASN A 355 17.15 54.74 25.52
CA ASN A 355 16.84 54.31 24.16
C ASN A 355 17.79 53.20 23.68
N GLY A 356 19.10 53.31 23.98
CA GLY A 356 20.08 52.25 23.73
C GLY A 356 19.69 50.93 24.42
N ARG A 357 19.30 51.00 25.70
CA ARG A 357 18.81 49.85 26.47
C ARG A 357 17.54 49.23 25.86
N ARG A 358 16.56 50.04 25.44
CA ARG A 358 15.35 49.55 24.76
C ARG A 358 15.67 48.86 23.44
N ASN A 359 16.59 49.40 22.65
CA ASN A 359 17.02 48.80 21.38
C ASN A 359 17.70 47.45 21.60
N ALA A 360 18.58 47.34 22.61
CA ALA A 360 19.22 46.08 22.97
C ALA A 360 18.19 45.01 23.40
N VAL A 361 17.19 45.39 24.20
CA VAL A 361 16.08 44.48 24.58
C VAL A 361 15.26 44.04 23.36
N ALA A 362 14.96 44.94 22.44
CA ALA A 362 14.22 44.60 21.21
C ALA A 362 15.01 43.65 20.30
N GLU A 363 16.33 43.82 20.21
CA GLU A 363 17.22 42.95 19.45
C GLU A 363 17.29 41.55 20.07
N TYR A 364 17.43 41.46 21.39
CA TYR A 364 17.36 40.20 22.13
C TYR A 364 16.04 39.46 21.90
N GLN A 365 14.89 40.16 21.96
CA GLN A 365 13.57 39.56 21.73
C GLN A 365 13.42 39.00 20.31
N ARG A 366 13.95 39.69 19.30
CA ARG A 366 13.95 39.18 17.91
C ARG A 366 14.82 37.94 17.78
N ALA A 367 16.05 37.98 18.30
CA ALA A 367 17.00 36.88 18.19
C ALA A 367 16.52 35.62 18.93
N THR A 368 16.05 35.77 20.17
CA THR A 368 15.50 34.65 20.97
C THR A 368 14.18 34.13 20.42
N GLY A 369 13.34 34.99 19.84
CA GLY A 369 12.12 34.58 19.14
C GLY A 369 12.38 33.69 17.92
N VAL A 370 13.44 33.96 17.16
CA VAL A 370 13.89 33.09 16.05
C VAL A 370 14.39 31.75 16.58
N ALA A 371 15.23 31.77 17.62
CA ALA A 371 15.74 30.55 18.25
C ALA A 371 14.60 29.66 18.81
N LEU A 372 13.54 30.26 19.37
CA LEU A 372 12.38 29.52 19.87
C LEU A 372 11.58 28.84 18.75
N LYS A 373 11.44 29.51 17.60
CA LYS A 373 10.82 28.93 16.39
C LYS A 373 11.65 27.78 15.83
N GLU A 374 12.97 27.92 15.82
CA GLU A 374 13.89 26.85 15.41
C GLU A 374 13.80 25.64 16.34
N ALA A 375 13.78 25.84 17.65
CA ALA A 375 13.58 24.77 18.62
C ALA A 375 12.24 24.04 18.42
N ALA A 376 11.15 24.77 18.19
CA ALA A 376 9.84 24.18 17.88
C ALA A 376 9.82 23.42 16.55
N ASN A 377 10.61 23.85 15.55
CA ASN A 377 10.78 23.13 14.30
C ASN A 377 11.56 21.81 14.51
N LEU A 378 12.60 21.83 15.34
CA LEU A 378 13.38 20.63 15.70
C LEU A 378 12.52 19.61 16.45
N ASP A 379 11.67 20.03 17.41
CA ASP A 379 10.71 19.14 18.09
C ASP A 379 9.70 18.51 17.11
N ARG A 380 9.16 19.31 16.18
CA ARG A 380 8.28 18.79 15.11
C ARG A 380 8.98 17.83 14.17
N TRP A 381 10.28 18.01 13.94
CA TRP A 381 11.07 17.07 13.14
C TRP A 381 11.28 15.76 13.89
N GLU A 382 11.62 15.81 15.19
CA GLU A 382 11.76 14.61 16.04
C GLU A 382 10.46 13.79 16.13
N LYS A 383 9.30 14.45 16.27
CA LYS A 383 8.01 13.76 16.26
C LYS A 383 7.73 13.05 14.94
N ARG A 384 8.10 13.68 13.82
CA ARG A 384 7.94 13.10 12.48
C ARG A 384 8.84 11.87 12.29
N THR A 385 10.10 11.92 12.72
CA THR A 385 11.00 10.77 12.60
C THR A 385 10.52 9.58 13.44
N LYS A 386 10.01 9.82 14.65
CA LYS A 386 9.34 8.80 15.47
C LYS A 386 8.14 8.18 14.76
N ALA A 387 7.25 8.99 14.18
CA ALA A 387 6.07 8.51 13.46
C ALA A 387 6.42 7.68 12.21
N VAL A 388 7.47 8.05 11.47
CA VAL A 388 7.98 7.26 10.33
C VAL A 388 8.42 5.87 10.79
N SER A 389 9.14 5.78 11.90
CA SER A 389 9.58 4.49 12.46
C SER A 389 8.40 3.59 12.83
N GLU A 390 7.35 4.14 13.43
CA GLU A 390 6.16 3.38 13.84
C GLU A 390 5.34 2.91 12.64
N ASN A 391 5.17 3.77 11.63
CA ASN A 391 4.48 3.41 10.40
C ASN A 391 5.21 2.30 9.64
N MET A 392 6.56 2.31 9.65
CA MET A 392 7.35 1.23 9.05
C MET A 392 7.18 -0.10 9.79
N LYS A 393 7.12 -0.09 11.13
CA LYS A 393 6.79 -1.30 11.91
C LYS A 393 5.42 -1.86 11.53
N LYS A 394 4.39 -1.01 11.45
CA LYS A 394 3.04 -1.42 11.03
C LYS A 394 2.99 -1.94 9.59
N ALA A 395 3.78 -1.36 8.68
CA ALA A 395 3.88 -1.85 7.31
C ALA A 395 4.55 -3.23 7.23
N ALA A 396 5.52 -3.50 8.11
CA ALA A 396 6.23 -4.78 8.18
C ALA A 396 5.36 -5.94 8.69
N GLU A 397 4.25 -5.67 9.38
CA GLU A 397 3.33 -6.69 9.89
C GLU A 397 2.35 -7.22 8.81
N LYS A 398 2.19 -6.51 7.70
CA LYS A 398 1.26 -6.92 6.63
C LYS A 398 1.78 -8.16 5.90
N LYS A 399 0.90 -9.10 5.60
CA LYS A 399 1.23 -10.28 4.78
C LYS A 399 1.59 -9.87 3.34
N PRO A 400 2.63 -10.44 2.69
CA PRO A 400 2.94 -10.14 1.30
C PRO A 400 1.76 -10.50 0.38
N ALA A 401 1.43 -9.62 -0.57
CA ALA A 401 0.34 -9.84 -1.52
C ALA A 401 0.54 -11.12 -2.35
N GLN A 402 1.78 -11.41 -2.74
CA GLN A 402 2.14 -12.63 -3.47
C GLN A 402 1.81 -13.90 -2.67
N VAL A 403 2.13 -13.92 -1.38
CA VAL A 403 1.81 -15.06 -0.50
C VAL A 403 0.30 -15.24 -0.40
N ALA A 404 -0.47 -14.16 -0.22
CA ALA A 404 -1.92 -14.23 -0.18
C ALA A 404 -2.52 -14.74 -1.51
N ALA A 405 -1.96 -14.33 -2.65
CA ALA A 405 -2.38 -14.81 -3.96
C ALA A 405 -2.10 -16.30 -4.15
N LEU A 406 -0.91 -16.78 -3.79
CA LEU A 406 -0.54 -18.19 -3.87
C LEU A 406 -1.40 -19.08 -2.96
N GLU A 407 -1.65 -18.66 -1.72
CA GLU A 407 -2.54 -19.38 -0.81
C GLU A 407 -3.99 -19.44 -1.32
N THR A 408 -4.44 -18.38 -2.00
CA THR A 408 -5.78 -18.36 -2.63
C THR A 408 -5.84 -19.35 -3.80
N ARG A 409 -4.74 -19.48 -4.57
CA ARG A 409 -4.64 -20.46 -5.66
C ARG A 409 -4.73 -21.89 -5.12
N ILE A 410 -3.97 -22.24 -4.09
CA ILE A 410 -4.01 -23.58 -3.46
C ILE A 410 -5.44 -23.97 -3.05
N LYS A 411 -6.22 -23.02 -2.56
CA LYS A 411 -7.62 -23.25 -2.12
C LYS A 411 -8.64 -23.29 -3.26
N SER A 412 -8.24 -23.02 -4.50
CA SER A 412 -9.12 -22.97 -5.66
C SER A 412 -9.07 -24.27 -6.44
N LEU A 413 -10.22 -24.93 -6.66
CA LEU A 413 -10.30 -26.12 -7.51
C LEU A 413 -9.77 -25.88 -8.93
N ASN A 414 -9.95 -24.66 -9.45
CA ASN A 414 -9.48 -24.31 -10.79
C ASN A 414 -7.95 -24.32 -10.91
N THR A 415 -7.19 -24.35 -9.80
CA THR A 415 -5.73 -24.51 -9.83
C THR A 415 -5.33 -25.95 -10.15
N TRP A 416 -6.11 -26.92 -9.67
CA TRP A 416 -5.79 -28.35 -9.76
C TRP A 416 -6.47 -29.04 -10.95
N ASP A 417 -7.67 -28.57 -11.31
CA ASP A 417 -8.48 -29.05 -12.42
C ASP A 417 -9.10 -27.83 -13.14
N PRO A 418 -8.34 -27.18 -14.04
CA PRO A 418 -8.84 -26.07 -14.83
C PRO A 418 -10.00 -26.52 -15.71
N SER A 419 -11.20 -26.02 -15.42
CA SER A 419 -12.39 -26.24 -16.23
C SER A 419 -12.92 -24.87 -16.63
N ASP A 420 -12.55 -24.45 -17.84
CA ASP A 420 -13.11 -23.28 -18.49
C ASP A 420 -13.98 -23.70 -19.68
N PHE A 421 -14.91 -22.81 -20.04
CA PHE A 421 -15.85 -23.06 -21.12
C PHE A 421 -15.15 -23.36 -22.44
N GLU A 422 -14.06 -22.64 -22.76
CA GLU A 422 -13.35 -22.80 -24.04
C GLU A 422 -12.58 -24.12 -24.14
N THR A 423 -12.02 -24.63 -23.04
CA THR A 423 -11.33 -25.94 -23.05
C THR A 423 -12.35 -27.07 -23.16
N GLU A 424 -13.45 -27.01 -22.42
CA GLU A 424 -14.51 -28.03 -22.52
C GLU A 424 -15.20 -27.99 -23.89
N LYS A 425 -15.42 -26.79 -24.45
CA LYS A 425 -15.91 -26.60 -25.82
C LYS A 425 -14.97 -27.24 -26.85
N ARG A 426 -13.67 -26.93 -26.80
CA ARG A 426 -12.67 -27.49 -27.71
C ARG A 426 -12.60 -29.00 -27.62
N ARG A 427 -12.65 -29.55 -26.41
CA ARG A 427 -12.68 -31.00 -26.16
C ARG A 427 -13.91 -31.64 -26.80
N LEU A 428 -15.09 -31.08 -26.56
CA LEU A 428 -16.34 -31.61 -27.09
C LEU A 428 -16.41 -31.51 -28.63
N LEU A 429 -15.89 -30.43 -29.23
CA LEU A 429 -15.80 -30.30 -30.68
C LEU A 429 -14.82 -31.33 -31.30
N ALA A 430 -13.69 -31.58 -30.64
CA ALA A 430 -12.74 -32.60 -31.06
C ALA A 430 -13.34 -34.02 -31.02
N ASP A 431 -14.07 -34.35 -29.93
CA ASP A 431 -14.78 -35.63 -29.78
C ASP A 431 -15.86 -35.84 -30.86
N LEU A 432 -16.40 -34.75 -31.43
CA LEU A 432 -17.37 -34.77 -32.52
C LEU A 432 -16.72 -34.88 -33.91
N GLY A 433 -15.39 -34.92 -34.00
CA GLY A 433 -14.66 -34.95 -35.27
C GLY A 433 -14.68 -33.62 -36.03
N VAL A 434 -15.08 -32.52 -35.38
CA VAL A 434 -15.12 -31.18 -35.96
C VAL A 434 -13.77 -30.53 -35.71
N VAL A 435 -12.82 -30.75 -36.62
CA VAL A 435 -11.51 -30.08 -36.56
C VAL A 435 -11.72 -28.58 -36.80
N ASN A 436 -11.37 -27.77 -35.81
CA ASN A 436 -11.31 -26.32 -35.95
C ASN A 436 -10.33 -25.97 -37.08
N THR A 437 -10.85 -25.60 -38.24
CA THR A 437 -10.08 -24.93 -39.29
C THR A 437 -10.01 -23.43 -38.98
N ASP A 438 -9.39 -23.05 -37.87
CA ASP A 438 -9.06 -21.66 -37.61
C ASP A 438 -7.54 -21.49 -37.61
N LYS A 439 -7.07 -20.91 -38.72
CA LYS A 439 -5.80 -20.19 -38.83
C LYS A 439 -5.98 -18.77 -38.30
#